data_AF-A0A7Y0S0U5-F1
#
_entry.id   AF-A0A7Y0S0U5-F1
#
_cell.length_a   1.000
_cell.length_b   1.000
_cell.length_c   1.000
_cell.angle_alpha   90.00
_cell.angle_beta   90.00
_cell.angle_gamma   90.00
#
_symmetry.space_group_name_H-M   'P 1'
#
loop_
_entity.id
_entity.type
_entity.pdbx_description
1 polymer ?
#
loop_
_entity_poly.entity_id
_entity_poly.type
_entity_poly.pdbx_seq_one_letter_code
_entity_poly.pdbx_strand_id
1 'polypeptide(L)'
;MSAKERSLPTHRISRFSKFASLATRVAGNVITEGTKQIAKGNKPKAKDLLLTPQNIARLTDQLAHLRGAAMKLGQMLSMDAGDVLEPELADILSRLRSNADPMPAKQLNAVMESSLGTNWKAEFLSFNFK
;
A
#
# COMPACT_ATOMS: atom_id res chain seq x y z
N MET A 1 19.14 -8.84 -6.29
CA MET A 1 18.25 -7.65 -6.35
C MET A 1 18.20 -7.08 -4.93
N SER A 2 18.76 -5.89 -4.70
CA SER A 2 18.82 -5.28 -3.35
C SER A 2 17.41 -4.86 -2.93
N ALA A 3 16.89 -5.41 -1.83
CA ALA A 3 15.60 -5.00 -1.30
C ALA A 3 15.69 -3.54 -0.86
N LYS A 4 14.88 -2.66 -1.45
CA LYS A 4 14.94 -1.23 -1.17
C LYS A 4 14.30 -0.97 0.19
N GLU A 5 15.11 -0.77 1.22
CA GLU A 5 14.61 -0.34 2.52
C GLU A 5 13.80 0.96 2.39
N ARG A 6 12.59 0.99 2.98
CA ARG A 6 11.74 2.18 2.96
C ARG A 6 11.24 2.48 4.37
N SER A 7 11.50 3.71 4.81
CA SER A 7 11.03 4.20 6.11
C SER A 7 9.51 4.32 6.14
N LEU A 8 8.91 3.93 7.27
CA LEU A 8 7.47 4.00 7.47
C LEU A 8 7.10 5.32 8.16
N PRO A 9 6.06 6.03 7.70
CA PRO A 9 5.61 7.26 8.32
C PRO A 9 5.03 7.00 9.71
N THR A 10 5.66 7.56 10.74
CA THR A 10 5.24 7.41 12.15
C THR A 10 4.25 8.49 12.60
N HIS A 11 4.27 9.67 11.97
CA HIS A 11 3.48 10.84 12.37
C HIS A 11 2.15 10.95 11.60
N ARG A 12 1.11 11.47 12.26
CA ARG A 12 -0.25 11.64 11.66
C ARG A 12 -0.23 12.48 10.38
N ILE A 13 0.49 13.60 10.38
CA ILE A 13 0.62 14.51 9.22
C ILE A 13 1.35 13.82 8.07
N SER A 14 2.41 13.05 8.37
CA SER A 14 3.16 12.30 7.36
C SER A 14 2.30 11.21 6.70
N ARG A 15 1.43 10.55 7.47
CA ARG A 15 0.44 9.62 6.91
C ARG A 15 -0.59 10.36 6.04
N PHE A 16 -1.13 11.49 6.52
CA PHE A 16 -2.09 12.30 5.77
C PHE A 16 -1.51 12.80 4.44
N SER A 17 -0.27 13.28 4.40
CA SER A 17 0.35 13.76 3.16
C SER A 17 0.55 12.63 2.15
N LYS A 18 0.88 11.41 2.60
CA LYS A 18 0.92 10.22 1.73
C LYS A 18 -0.47 9.90 1.16
N PHE A 19 -1.51 9.91 1.98
CA PHE A 19 -2.89 9.72 1.50
C PHE A 19 -3.36 10.84 0.56
N ALA A 20 -3.04 12.10 0.86
CA ALA A 20 -3.38 13.24 0.02
C ALA A 20 -2.68 13.14 -1.35
N SER A 21 -1.38 12.82 -1.35
CA SER A 21 -0.63 12.63 -2.60
C SER A 21 -1.14 11.46 -3.45
N LEU A 22 -1.62 10.37 -2.81
CA LEU A 22 -2.32 9.29 -3.48
C LEU A 22 -3.62 9.79 -4.12
N ALA A 23 -4.49 10.41 -3.33
CA ALA A 23 -5.80 10.88 -3.77
C ALA A 23 -5.68 11.85 -4.94
N THR A 24 -4.76 12.82 -4.86
CA THR A 24 -4.48 13.77 -5.94
C THR A 24 -3.98 13.07 -7.20
N ARG A 25 -3.08 12.08 -7.07
CA ARG A 25 -2.55 11.34 -8.23
C ARG A 25 -3.62 10.46 -8.89
N VAL A 26 -4.48 9.82 -8.11
CA VAL A 26 -5.62 9.03 -8.64
C VAL A 26 -6.63 9.95 -9.33
N ALA A 27 -7.05 11.03 -8.67
CA ALA A 27 -7.97 12.01 -9.24
C ALA A 27 -7.42 12.61 -10.55
N GLY A 28 -6.13 12.93 -10.59
CA GLY A 28 -5.45 13.39 -11.81
C GLY A 28 -5.55 12.38 -12.96
N ASN A 29 -5.23 11.10 -12.71
CA ASN A 29 -5.31 10.07 -13.75
C ASN A 29 -6.75 9.83 -14.24
N VAL A 30 -7.74 9.86 -13.33
CA VAL A 30 -9.14 9.70 -13.69
C VAL A 30 -9.61 10.85 -14.60
N ILE A 31 -9.19 12.08 -14.31
CA ILE A 31 -9.50 13.26 -15.14
C ILE A 31 -8.83 13.13 -16.53
N THR A 32 -7.56 12.72 -16.59
CA THR A 32 -6.84 12.59 -17.87
C THR A 32 -7.41 11.46 -18.73
N GLU A 33 -7.70 10.30 -18.13
CA GLU A 33 -8.25 9.17 -18.89
C GLU A 33 -9.73 9.38 -19.23
N GLY A 34 -10.47 10.09 -18.36
CA GLY A 34 -11.86 10.50 -18.59
C GLY A 34 -12.00 11.46 -19.76
N THR A 35 -11.16 12.50 -19.82
CA THR A 35 -11.13 13.43 -20.97
C THR A 35 -10.76 12.73 -22.28
N LYS A 36 -9.79 11.81 -22.24
CA LYS A 36 -9.41 10.98 -23.38
C LYS A 36 -10.51 10.03 -23.85
N GLN A 37 -11.34 9.48 -22.96
CA GLN A 37 -12.51 8.67 -23.32
C GLN A 37 -13.65 9.52 -23.90
N ILE A 38 -13.90 10.71 -23.34
CA ILE A 38 -14.90 11.66 -23.86
C ILE A 38 -14.51 12.13 -25.25
N ALA A 39 -13.24 12.45 -25.48
CA ALA A 39 -12.71 12.82 -26.80
C ALA A 39 -12.83 11.68 -27.83
N LYS A 40 -12.87 10.42 -27.38
CA LYS A 40 -13.13 9.24 -28.22
C LYS A 40 -14.62 8.91 -28.39
N GLY A 41 -15.53 9.74 -27.86
CA GLY A 41 -16.98 9.56 -27.98
C GLY A 41 -17.61 8.54 -27.02
N ASN A 42 -16.84 8.01 -26.07
CA ASN A 42 -17.34 7.04 -25.10
C ASN A 42 -17.90 7.75 -23.87
N LYS A 43 -19.07 7.33 -23.38
CA LYS A 43 -19.61 7.77 -22.08
C LYS A 43 -18.82 7.09 -20.97
N PRO A 44 -17.93 7.80 -20.25
CA PRO A 44 -17.06 7.14 -19.28
C PRO A 44 -17.89 6.72 -18.07
N LYS A 45 -17.84 5.43 -17.73
CA LYS A 45 -18.33 4.95 -16.43
C LYS A 45 -17.19 5.08 -15.43
N ALA A 46 -17.48 5.62 -14.24
CA ALA A 46 -16.47 5.81 -13.19
C ALA A 46 -15.76 4.49 -12.79
N LYS A 47 -16.46 3.36 -12.90
CA LYS A 47 -15.90 2.02 -12.65
C LYS A 47 -14.81 1.65 -13.67
N ASP A 48 -15.05 1.88 -14.95
CA ASP A 48 -14.13 1.53 -16.03
C ASP A 48 -12.86 2.40 -16.04
N LEU A 49 -12.95 3.61 -15.48
CA LEU A 49 -11.81 4.51 -15.29
C LEU A 49 -10.94 4.11 -14.09
N LEU A 50 -11.55 3.62 -13.02
CA LEU A 50 -10.85 3.21 -11.79
C LEU A 50 -10.22 1.81 -11.92
N LEU A 51 -10.88 0.89 -12.64
CA LEU A 51 -10.45 -0.49 -12.83
C LEU A 51 -9.55 -0.68 -14.07
N THR A 52 -8.86 0.38 -14.53
CA THR A 52 -7.86 0.20 -15.60
C THR A 52 -6.62 -0.50 -15.05
N PRO A 53 -5.97 -1.42 -15.79
CA PRO A 53 -4.82 -2.20 -15.30
C PRO A 53 -3.70 -1.32 -14.72
N GLN A 54 -3.51 -0.13 -15.30
CA GLN A 54 -2.53 0.86 -14.84
C GLN A 54 -2.92 1.54 -13.51
N ASN A 55 -4.21 1.82 -13.28
CA ASN A 55 -4.67 2.39 -12.02
C ASN A 55 -4.71 1.34 -10.91
N ILE A 56 -5.06 0.08 -11.23
CA ILE A 56 -5.03 -1.00 -10.25
C ILE A 56 -3.59 -1.25 -9.79
N ALA A 57 -2.62 -1.38 -10.70
CA ALA A 57 -1.20 -1.55 -10.33
C ALA A 57 -0.66 -0.41 -9.43
N ARG A 58 -1.12 0.83 -9.64
CA ARG A 58 -0.75 1.98 -8.81
C ARG A 58 -1.43 1.95 -7.44
N LEU A 59 -2.70 1.55 -7.38
CA LEU A 59 -3.42 1.32 -6.12
C LEU A 59 -2.76 0.21 -5.30
N THR A 60 -2.31 -0.87 -5.95
CA THR A 60 -1.49 -1.92 -5.33
C THR A 60 -0.24 -1.35 -4.70
N ASP A 61 0.60 -0.66 -5.47
CA ASP A 61 1.90 -0.20 -5.00
C ASP A 61 1.76 0.77 -3.79
N GLN A 62 0.66 1.51 -3.76
CA GLN A 62 0.29 2.41 -2.68
C GLN A 62 -0.30 1.71 -1.45
N LEU A 63 -1.16 0.72 -1.64
CA LEU A 63 -1.68 -0.13 -0.57
C LEU A 63 -0.55 -0.92 0.10
N ALA A 64 0.49 -1.33 -0.65
CA ALA A 64 1.67 -2.03 -0.14
C ALA A 64 2.49 -1.13 0.79
N HIS A 65 2.43 0.17 0.53
CA HIS A 65 3.09 1.19 1.33
C HIS A 65 2.37 1.48 2.65
N LEU A 66 1.09 1.12 2.76
CA LEU A 66 0.25 1.38 3.93
C LEU A 66 0.16 0.13 4.82
N ARG A 67 1.03 0.03 5.84
CA ARG A 67 0.93 -1.05 6.84
C ARG A 67 -0.28 -0.82 7.76
N GLY A 68 -0.98 -1.91 8.15
CA GLY A 68 -2.09 -1.88 9.11
C GLY A 68 -3.48 -1.91 8.46
N ALA A 69 -4.19 -0.78 8.47
CA ALA A 69 -5.60 -0.71 8.05
C ALA A 69 -5.83 -1.14 6.59
N ALA A 70 -4.92 -0.83 5.67
CA ALA A 70 -4.99 -1.29 4.28
C ALA A 70 -4.81 -2.82 4.17
N MET A 71 -3.97 -3.43 5.01
CA MET A 71 -3.83 -4.88 5.07
C MET A 71 -5.09 -5.54 5.63
N LYS A 72 -5.75 -4.91 6.62
CA LYS A 72 -7.05 -5.35 7.13
C LYS A 72 -8.16 -5.19 6.08
N LEU A 73 -8.15 -4.10 5.31
CA LEU A 73 -9.08 -3.92 4.19
C LEU A 73 -8.84 -4.96 3.10
N GLY A 74 -7.59 -5.25 2.76
CA GLY A 74 -7.25 -6.36 1.85
C GLY A 74 -7.70 -7.71 2.40
N GLN A 75 -7.59 -7.95 3.71
CA GLN A 75 -8.09 -9.15 4.37
C GLN A 75 -9.63 -9.22 4.36
N MET A 76 -10.34 -8.13 4.63
CA MET A 76 -11.81 -8.07 4.61
C MET A 76 -12.37 -8.23 3.19
N LEU A 77 -11.79 -7.52 2.22
CA LEU A 77 -12.12 -7.70 0.80
C LEU A 77 -11.87 -9.14 0.36
N SER A 78 -10.76 -9.75 0.78
CA SER A 78 -10.46 -11.16 0.47
C SER A 78 -11.37 -12.17 1.17
N MET A 79 -12.09 -11.81 2.23
CA MET A 79 -12.99 -12.71 2.97
C MET A 79 -14.44 -12.64 2.46
N ASP A 80 -14.94 -11.46 2.10
CA ASP A 80 -16.34 -11.26 1.67
C ASP A 80 -16.53 -11.25 0.14
N ALA A 81 -15.47 -11.16 -0.65
CA ALA A 81 -15.56 -11.01 -2.11
C ALA A 81 -15.12 -12.26 -2.88
N GLY A 82 -15.48 -13.46 -2.41
CA GLY A 82 -15.23 -14.72 -3.13
C GLY A 82 -15.74 -14.74 -4.59
N ASP A 83 -16.68 -13.85 -4.92
CA ASP A 83 -17.27 -13.68 -6.26
C ASP A 83 -17.10 -12.25 -6.85
N VAL A 84 -16.44 -11.32 -6.13
CA VAL A 84 -16.39 -9.88 -6.50
C VAL A 84 -14.95 -9.36 -6.67
N LEU A 85 -13.95 -10.06 -6.14
CA LEU A 85 -12.57 -9.78 -6.47
C LEU A 85 -12.28 -10.33 -7.87
N GLU A 86 -12.33 -9.44 -8.87
CA GLU A 86 -11.78 -9.73 -10.19
C GLU A 86 -10.38 -10.34 -10.03
N PRO A 87 -10.03 -11.40 -10.79
CA PRO A 87 -8.77 -12.13 -10.63
C PRO A 87 -7.53 -11.21 -10.60
N GLU A 88 -7.60 -10.07 -11.29
CA GLU A 88 -6.56 -9.04 -11.28
C GLU A 88 -6.34 -8.39 -9.90
N LEU A 89 -7.40 -8.07 -9.15
CA LEU A 89 -7.30 -7.49 -7.82
C LEU A 89 -6.75 -8.50 -6.79
N ALA A 90 -7.09 -9.78 -6.94
CA ALA A 90 -6.59 -10.84 -6.08
C ALA A 90 -5.08 -11.05 -6.26
N ASP A 91 -4.58 -11.10 -7.50
CA ASP A 91 -3.14 -11.18 -7.80
C ASP A 91 -2.39 -9.94 -7.26
N ILE A 92 -3.04 -8.78 -7.32
CA ILE A 92 -2.53 -7.52 -6.80
C ILE A 92 -2.40 -7.51 -5.28
N LEU A 93 -3.41 -7.98 -4.55
CA LEU A 93 -3.36 -8.12 -3.10
C LEU A 93 -2.36 -9.21 -2.65
N SER A 94 -2.22 -10.27 -3.46
CA SER A 94 -1.18 -11.30 -3.31
C SER A 94 0.22 -10.69 -3.39
N ARG A 95 0.52 -9.93 -4.45
CA ARG A 95 1.78 -9.21 -4.65
C ARG A 95 2.04 -8.18 -3.54
N LEU A 96 0.98 -7.54 -3.04
CA LEU A 96 1.04 -6.64 -1.89
C LEU A 96 1.61 -7.31 -0.65
N ARG A 97 1.11 -8.52 -0.37
CA ARG A 97 1.48 -9.32 0.80
C ARG A 97 2.90 -9.85 0.67
N SER A 98 3.32 -10.22 -0.54
CA SER A 98 4.66 -10.77 -0.79
C SER A 98 5.76 -9.69 -0.88
N ASN A 99 5.43 -8.46 -1.31
CA ASN A 99 6.40 -7.39 -1.59
C ASN A 99 6.47 -6.31 -0.50
N ALA A 100 6.18 -6.65 0.75
CA ALA A 100 6.34 -5.69 1.84
C ALA A 100 7.83 -5.38 2.05
N ASP A 101 8.24 -4.14 1.75
CA ASP A 101 9.62 -3.69 1.97
C ASP A 101 10.01 -3.86 3.46
N PRO A 102 11.23 -4.33 3.75
CA PRO A 102 11.70 -4.47 5.12
C PRO A 102 11.75 -3.10 5.81
N MET A 103 11.39 -3.09 7.10
CA MET A 103 11.48 -1.89 7.94
C MET A 103 12.95 -1.58 8.22
N PRO A 104 13.41 -0.32 8.09
CA PRO A 104 14.80 0.03 8.37
C PRO A 104 15.18 -0.27 9.83
N ALA A 105 16.41 -0.72 10.04
CA ALA A 105 16.92 -1.16 11.34
C ALA A 105 16.70 -0.12 12.46
N LYS A 106 16.94 1.17 12.17
CA LYS A 106 16.74 2.27 13.14
C LYS A 106 15.30 2.38 13.62
N GLN A 107 14.34 2.19 12.71
CA GLN A 107 12.93 2.26 13.03
C GLN A 107 12.47 1.02 13.78
N LEU A 108 12.99 -0.16 13.41
CA LEU A 108 12.74 -1.40 14.13
C LEU A 108 13.26 -1.29 15.57
N ASN A 109 14.47 -0.79 15.78
CA ASN A 109 15.04 -0.60 17.12
C ASN A 109 14.18 0.32 17.99
N ALA A 110 13.66 1.41 17.43
CA ALA A 110 12.78 2.32 18.17
C ALA A 110 11.46 1.65 18.61
N VAL A 111 10.89 0.78 17.76
CA VAL A 111 9.67 0.02 18.11
C VAL A 111 9.96 -1.04 19.18
N MET A 112 11.11 -1.71 19.10
CA MET A 112 11.53 -2.68 20.09
C MET A 112 11.75 -2.01 21.45
N GLU A 113 12.43 -0.87 21.46
CA GLU A 113 12.69 -0.08 22.66
C GLU A 113 11.39 0.45 23.31
N SER A 114 10.42 0.91 22.51
CA SER A 114 9.14 1.36 23.05
C SER A 114 8.28 0.23 23.63
N SER A 115 8.44 -0.99 23.11
CA SER A 115 7.57 -2.13 23.46
C SER A 115 8.15 -3.02 24.56
N LEU A 116 9.47 -3.16 24.59
CA LEU A 116 10.21 -4.07 25.48
C LEU A 116 11.18 -3.33 26.42
N GLY A 117 11.31 -2.00 26.28
CA GLY A 117 12.21 -1.17 27.08
C GLY A 117 13.59 -0.97 26.44
N THR A 118 14.37 -0.06 27.03
CA THR A 118 15.69 0.37 26.54
C THR A 118 16.72 -0.76 26.42
N ASN A 119 16.62 -1.79 27.28
CA ASN A 119 17.53 -2.94 27.28
C ASN A 119 16.95 -4.20 26.61
N TRP A 120 16.01 -4.05 25.68
CA TRP A 120 15.31 -5.17 25.03
C TRP A 120 16.25 -6.22 24.41
N LYS A 121 17.47 -5.83 24.02
CA LYS A 121 18.46 -6.74 23.43
C LYS A 121 18.92 -7.83 24.41
N ALA A 122 18.89 -7.58 25.71
CA ALA A 122 19.26 -8.54 26.73
C ALA A 122 18.28 -9.73 26.83
N GLU A 123 17.05 -9.56 26.33
CA GLU A 123 16.02 -10.61 26.26
C GLU A 123 16.30 -11.64 25.14
N PHE A 124 17.34 -11.42 24.32
CA PHE A 124 17.67 -12.28 23.18
C PHE A 124 19.11 -12.79 23.28
N LEU A 125 19.32 -14.08 23.01
CA LEU A 125 20.67 -14.67 22.91
C LEU A 125 21.47 -14.09 21.73
N SER A 126 20.78 -13.72 20.64
CA SER A 126 21.36 -13.04 19.49
C SER A 126 20.27 -12.30 18.72
N PHE A 127 20.58 -11.11 18.19
CA PHE A 127 19.67 -10.36 17.35
C PHE A 127 20.42 -9.73 16.16
N ASN A 128 19.93 -9.95 14.94
CA ASN A 128 20.55 -9.44 13.72
C ASN A 128 19.57 -8.55 12.95
N PHE A 129 20.02 -7.36 12.56
CA PHE A 129 19.30 -6.50 11.62
C PHE A 129 19.75 -6.90 10.21
N LYS A 130 18.83 -7.50 9.45
CA LYS A 130 19.07 -7.96 8.08
C LYS A 130 19.13 -6.80 7.09
#